data_AF-A0A3A4SVQ8-F1
#
_entry.id   AF-A0A3A4SVQ8-F1
#
_cell.length_a   1.000
_cell.length_b   1.000
_cell.length_c   1.000
_cell.angle_alpha   90.00
_cell.angle_beta   90.00
_cell.angle_gamma   90.00
#
_symmetry.space_group_name_H-M   'P 1'
#
loop_
_entity.id
_entity.type
_entity.pdbx_description
1 polymer ?
#
loop_
_entity_poly.entity_id
_entity_poly.type
_entity_poly.pdbx_seq_one_letter_code
_entity_poly.pdbx_strand_id
1 'polypeptide(L)'
;MKPVYFPFTYITEPVARQLSQLFGPAIVYLPMSSGFPESMRQLQADGCIDLRVPCPDDGDRLMRSCREFKSWGEQHYGDGASLKKAFRDGFYNQSFTAQIQSDILSYDKSSEVIPDPLFSARLFLLMAQELDAQQNDLDQELALSMAAERELFARMNGREKPLDAPGEQAKNKDYGAVMTASRLSAWSYLLGKDAPESCFLVTTSRSTVNQMMETFHDMRQVSVFEDISCDLGQPQRDELTQYLEALSQTQWPDAAPRVCQGLSSATNGDRINLSFYILPGMSPQAISARFSRTGDTIQLSDQIQKNTLICLVEG
;
A
#
# COMPACT_ATOMS: atom_id res chain seq x y z
N MET A 1 5.42 -18.15 0.07
CA MET A 1 4.47 -17.22 -0.60
C MET A 1 5.06 -15.81 -0.58
N LYS A 2 4.90 -15.00 -1.63
CA LYS A 2 5.47 -13.65 -1.70
C LYS A 2 4.43 -12.59 -1.32
N PRO A 3 4.71 -11.67 -0.38
CA PRO A 3 3.75 -10.65 0.02
C PRO A 3 3.58 -9.59 -1.07
N VAL A 4 2.37 -9.06 -1.22
CA VAL A 4 2.04 -7.90 -2.05
C VAL A 4 1.67 -6.75 -1.14
N TYR A 5 2.40 -5.64 -1.21
CA TYR A 5 2.11 -4.44 -0.42
C TYR A 5 0.90 -3.70 -1.02
N PHE A 6 -0.15 -3.49 -0.22
CA PHE A 6 -1.43 -2.94 -0.70
C PHE A 6 -2.01 -1.90 0.27
N PRO A 7 -2.86 -0.98 -0.23
CA PRO A 7 -3.19 -0.70 -1.63
C PRO A 7 -2.26 0.39 -2.20
N PHE A 8 -0.99 0.36 -1.79
CA PHE A 8 -0.01 1.41 -2.08
C PHE A 8 0.81 1.07 -3.32
N THR A 9 1.27 2.12 -4.00
CA THR A 9 2.25 2.06 -5.09
C THR A 9 3.60 2.67 -4.69
N TYR A 10 3.71 3.15 -3.45
CA TYR A 10 4.92 3.66 -2.82
C TYR A 10 5.12 2.94 -1.48
N ILE A 11 6.37 2.66 -1.14
CA ILE A 11 6.76 2.06 0.14
C ILE A 11 7.98 2.81 0.66
N THR A 12 7.99 3.15 1.95
CA THR A 12 9.14 3.80 2.59
C THR A 12 10.24 2.78 2.87
N GLU A 13 11.48 3.24 2.96
CA GLU A 13 12.62 2.36 3.26
C GLU A 13 12.47 1.57 4.57
N PRO A 14 12.08 2.18 5.71
CA PRO A 14 11.90 1.44 6.96
C PRO A 14 10.89 0.30 6.80
N VAL A 15 9.74 0.58 6.17
CA VAL A 15 8.69 -0.42 5.96
C VAL A 15 9.17 -1.52 5.01
N ALA A 16 9.82 -1.17 3.90
CA ALA A 16 10.34 -2.14 2.95
C ALA A 16 11.37 -3.09 3.58
N ARG A 17 12.32 -2.57 4.35
CA ARG A 17 13.32 -3.38 5.06
C ARG A 17 12.67 -4.26 6.11
N GLN A 18 11.74 -3.72 6.89
CA GLN A 18 10.99 -4.47 7.89
C GLN A 18 10.20 -5.64 7.27
N LEU A 19 9.44 -5.39 6.20
CA LEU A 19 8.71 -6.45 5.49
C LEU A 19 9.66 -7.49 4.91
N SER A 20 10.80 -7.05 4.35
CA SER A 20 11.82 -7.95 3.81
C SER A 20 12.43 -8.87 4.88
N GLN A 21 12.61 -8.38 6.11
CA GLN A 21 13.10 -9.19 7.22
C GLN A 21 12.04 -10.19 7.71
N LEU A 22 10.77 -9.83 7.70
CA LEU A 22 9.69 -10.71 8.18
C LEU A 22 9.31 -11.79 7.16
N PHE A 23 9.14 -11.39 5.91
CA PHE A 23 8.46 -12.20 4.88
C PHE A 23 9.30 -12.39 3.61
N GLY A 24 10.50 -11.82 3.55
CA GLY A 24 11.24 -11.68 2.30
C GLY A 24 10.70 -10.56 1.41
N PRO A 25 11.24 -10.40 0.19
CA PRO A 25 10.97 -9.23 -0.63
C PRO A 25 9.49 -9.09 -1.00
N ALA A 26 8.94 -7.89 -0.78
CA ALA A 26 7.55 -7.58 -1.06
C ALA A 26 7.35 -7.07 -2.48
N ILE A 27 6.27 -7.51 -3.12
CA ILE A 27 5.83 -6.96 -4.41
C ILE A 27 5.17 -5.61 -4.16
N VAL A 28 5.58 -4.60 -4.92
CA VAL A 28 4.90 -3.30 -4.99
C VAL A 28 4.44 -3.08 -6.43
N TYR A 29 3.14 -2.86 -6.61
CA TYR A 29 2.61 -2.53 -7.93
C TYR A 29 2.86 -1.07 -8.27
N LEU A 30 3.24 -0.84 -9.51
CA LEU A 30 3.45 0.48 -10.08
C LEU A 30 2.41 0.76 -11.15
N PRO A 31 1.90 2.00 -11.23
CA PRO A 31 0.97 2.40 -12.28
C PRO A 31 1.64 2.50 -13.65
N MET A 32 2.97 2.63 -13.72
CA MET A 32 3.74 2.70 -14.96
C MET A 32 5.20 2.28 -14.74
N SER A 33 5.92 2.01 -15.83
CA SER A 33 7.28 1.47 -15.81
C SER A 33 8.40 2.48 -15.56
N SER A 34 8.09 3.78 -15.59
CA SER A 34 9.05 4.86 -15.39
C SER A 34 8.54 5.86 -14.34
N GLY A 35 9.42 6.74 -13.86
CA GLY A 35 8.99 7.86 -12.99
C GLY A 35 8.73 7.50 -11.52
N PHE A 36 9.11 6.31 -11.06
CA PHE A 36 9.08 5.99 -9.63
C PHE A 36 10.34 6.52 -8.89
N PRO A 37 10.27 6.80 -7.57
CA PRO A 37 11.35 7.41 -6.80
C PRO A 37 12.66 6.61 -6.79
N GLU A 38 13.81 7.30 -6.69
CA GLU A 38 15.14 6.67 -6.60
C GLU A 38 15.27 5.75 -5.38
N SER A 39 14.66 6.13 -4.25
CA SER A 39 14.64 5.31 -3.04
C SER A 39 14.07 3.91 -3.30
N MET A 40 13.00 3.80 -4.10
CA MET A 40 12.43 2.51 -4.48
C MET A 40 13.33 1.70 -5.43
N ARG A 41 14.10 2.37 -6.31
CA ARG A 41 15.12 1.70 -7.14
C ARG A 41 16.21 1.08 -6.27
N GLN A 42 16.69 1.82 -5.28
CA GLN A 42 17.70 1.32 -4.35
C GLN A 42 17.16 0.14 -3.54
N LEU A 43 15.93 0.22 -3.02
CA LEU A 43 15.31 -0.89 -2.30
C LEU A 43 15.13 -2.15 -3.15
N GLN A 44 14.84 -2.00 -4.44
CA GLN A 44 14.79 -3.13 -5.36
C GLN A 44 16.18 -3.73 -5.60
N ALA A 45 17.21 -2.89 -5.80
CA ALA A 45 18.59 -3.34 -5.98
C ALA A 45 19.14 -4.06 -4.74
N ASP A 46 18.74 -3.60 -3.55
CA ASP A 46 19.06 -4.22 -2.25
C ASP A 46 18.27 -5.53 -2.02
N GLY A 47 17.35 -5.91 -2.92
CA GLY A 47 16.53 -7.11 -2.81
C GLY A 47 15.47 -7.04 -1.71
N CYS A 48 15.08 -5.84 -1.27
CA CYS A 48 14.04 -5.64 -0.26
C CYS A 48 12.63 -5.66 -0.85
N ILE A 49 12.48 -5.26 -2.12
CA ILE A 49 11.20 -5.22 -2.82
C ILE A 49 11.33 -5.66 -4.28
N ASP A 50 10.19 -6.02 -4.86
CA ASP A 50 10.05 -6.30 -6.28
C ASP A 50 9.01 -5.38 -6.90
N LEU A 51 9.45 -4.54 -7.83
CA LEU A 51 8.57 -3.63 -8.54
C LEU A 51 7.91 -4.37 -9.70
N ARG A 52 6.58 -4.29 -9.78
CA ARG A 52 5.79 -4.88 -10.86
C ARG A 52 4.91 -3.84 -11.53
N VAL A 53 4.81 -3.93 -12.85
CA VAL A 53 3.97 -3.02 -13.66
C VAL A 53 2.94 -3.89 -14.40
N PRO A 54 1.75 -4.12 -13.82
CA PRO A 54 0.75 -5.01 -14.42
C PRO A 54 0.20 -4.51 -15.75
N CYS A 55 0.36 -3.21 -16.05
CA CYS A 55 -0.09 -2.58 -17.28
C CYS A 55 1.00 -1.63 -17.79
N PRO A 56 1.94 -2.09 -18.64
CA PRO A 56 3.07 -1.28 -19.08
C PRO A 56 2.70 -0.19 -20.10
N ASP A 57 1.54 -0.30 -20.75
CA ASP A 57 1.14 0.58 -21.87
C ASP A 57 0.81 2.01 -21.42
N ASP A 58 0.82 2.99 -22.35
CA ASP A 58 0.35 4.37 -22.14
C ASP A 58 1.06 5.23 -21.07
N GLY A 59 2.31 4.91 -20.69
CA GLY A 59 3.07 5.66 -19.68
C GLY A 59 3.20 7.17 -19.99
N ASP A 60 3.50 7.53 -21.24
CA ASP A 60 3.63 8.93 -21.66
C ASP A 60 2.30 9.71 -21.55
N ARG A 61 1.19 9.03 -21.87
CA ARG A 61 -0.15 9.60 -21.76
C ARG A 61 -0.52 9.83 -20.31
N LEU A 62 -0.23 8.87 -19.42
CA LEU A 62 -0.43 9.01 -17.97
C LEU A 62 0.38 10.19 -17.40
N MET A 63 1.65 10.31 -17.78
CA MET A 63 2.51 11.41 -17.33
C MET A 63 2.04 12.77 -17.82
N ARG A 64 1.50 12.86 -19.05
CA ARG A 64 0.90 14.09 -19.56
C ARG A 64 -0.34 14.45 -18.74
N SER A 65 -1.28 13.53 -18.56
CA SER A 65 -2.51 13.78 -17.81
C SER A 65 -2.25 14.10 -16.35
N CYS A 66 -1.24 13.49 -15.72
CA CYS A 66 -0.81 13.82 -14.36
C CYS A 66 -0.31 15.27 -14.27
N ARG A 67 0.53 15.71 -15.22
CA ARG A 67 1.00 17.11 -15.26
C ARG A 67 -0.13 18.11 -15.47
N GLU A 68 -1.04 17.83 -16.40
CA GLU A 68 -2.21 18.68 -16.67
C GLU A 68 -3.09 18.80 -15.41
N PHE A 69 -3.31 17.70 -14.69
CA PHE A 69 -4.09 17.71 -13.44
C PHE A 69 -3.42 18.56 -12.36
N LYS A 70 -2.09 18.48 -12.23
CA LYS A 70 -1.33 19.31 -11.29
C LYS A 70 -1.42 20.79 -11.62
N SER A 71 -1.17 21.15 -12.89
CA SER A 71 -1.24 22.54 -13.34
C SER A 71 -2.64 23.12 -13.13
N TRP A 72 -3.69 22.33 -13.36
CA TRP A 72 -5.06 22.71 -13.03
C TRP A 72 -5.23 22.94 -11.51
N GLY A 73 -4.72 22.01 -10.68
CA GLY A 73 -4.79 22.13 -9.22
C GLY A 73 -4.09 23.37 -8.67
N GLU A 74 -2.92 23.73 -9.24
CA GLU A 74 -2.18 24.94 -8.91
C GLU A 74 -2.97 26.21 -9.28
N GLN A 75 -3.60 26.23 -10.46
CA GLN A 75 -4.40 27.38 -10.92
C GLN A 75 -5.63 27.64 -10.04
N HIS A 76 -6.23 26.60 -9.47
CA HIS A 76 -7.48 26.73 -8.71
C HIS A 76 -7.31 26.75 -7.19
N TYR A 77 -6.26 26.14 -6.65
CA TYR A 77 -6.06 26.04 -5.20
C TYR A 77 -4.81 26.75 -4.67
N GLY A 78 -3.96 27.31 -5.55
CA GLY A 78 -2.72 28.01 -5.17
C GLY A 78 -1.59 27.06 -4.75
N ASP A 79 -0.39 27.61 -4.55
CA ASP A 79 0.82 26.81 -4.33
C ASP A 79 0.89 26.16 -2.93
N GLY A 80 1.53 24.99 -2.83
CA GLY A 80 1.88 24.30 -1.58
C GLY A 80 0.82 23.40 -0.91
N ALA A 81 -0.48 23.60 -1.15
CA ALA A 81 -1.56 22.72 -0.65
C ALA A 81 -2.47 22.15 -1.76
N SER A 82 -2.10 22.40 -3.01
CA SER A 82 -2.89 22.12 -4.23
C SER A 82 -3.12 20.64 -4.47
N LEU A 83 -2.08 19.80 -4.39
CA LEU A 83 -2.18 18.40 -4.82
C LEU A 83 -3.20 17.62 -3.96
N LYS A 84 -3.10 17.70 -2.63
CA LYS A 84 -3.98 16.97 -1.72
C LYS A 84 -5.44 17.46 -1.79
N LYS A 85 -5.66 18.76 -1.98
CA LYS A 85 -7.00 19.34 -2.13
C LYS A 85 -7.59 19.00 -3.50
N ALA A 86 -6.84 19.21 -4.59
CA ALA A 86 -7.25 18.83 -5.93
C ALA A 86 -7.53 17.32 -6.05
N PHE A 87 -6.71 16.48 -5.41
CA PHE A 87 -6.90 15.04 -5.39
C PHE A 87 -8.16 14.62 -4.64
N ARG A 88 -8.43 15.24 -3.48
CA ARG A 88 -9.63 14.96 -2.66
C ARG A 88 -10.93 15.46 -3.30
N ASP A 89 -10.94 16.70 -3.74
CA ASP A 89 -12.16 17.38 -4.19
C ASP A 89 -12.47 17.08 -5.66
N GLY A 90 -11.46 16.67 -6.41
CA GLY A 90 -11.51 16.56 -7.85
C GLY A 90 -11.74 15.16 -8.41
N PHE A 91 -10.95 14.17 -7.99
CA PHE A 91 -10.78 12.97 -8.82
C PHE A 91 -12.05 12.11 -9.02
N TYR A 92 -13.01 12.13 -8.08
CA TYR A 92 -14.26 11.35 -8.17
C TYR A 92 -15.55 12.19 -8.08
N ASN A 93 -15.47 13.52 -8.18
CA ASN A 93 -16.66 14.36 -8.20
C ASN A 93 -17.27 14.37 -9.61
N GLN A 94 -18.52 13.94 -9.78
CA GLN A 94 -19.15 13.67 -11.10
C GLN A 94 -19.18 14.88 -12.04
N SER A 95 -19.34 16.10 -11.51
CA SER A 95 -19.30 17.33 -12.33
C SER A 95 -17.87 17.73 -12.72
N PHE A 96 -16.90 17.33 -11.92
CA PHE A 96 -15.48 17.63 -12.06
C PHE A 96 -14.77 16.64 -12.99
N THR A 97 -15.15 15.36 -12.95
CA THR A 97 -14.60 14.34 -13.85
C THR A 97 -14.97 14.67 -15.29
N ALA A 98 -16.17 15.16 -15.59
CA ALA A 98 -16.55 15.51 -16.96
C ALA A 98 -15.73 16.66 -17.55
N GLN A 99 -15.40 17.69 -16.76
CA GLN A 99 -14.65 18.87 -17.23
C GLN A 99 -13.14 18.64 -17.24
N ILE A 100 -12.62 17.89 -16.27
CA ILE A 100 -11.24 17.41 -16.32
C ILE A 100 -11.07 16.38 -17.44
N GLN A 101 -12.02 15.46 -17.64
CA GLN A 101 -11.97 14.52 -18.77
C GLN A 101 -12.10 15.25 -20.11
N SER A 102 -12.93 16.30 -20.22
CA SER A 102 -12.92 17.12 -21.44
C SER A 102 -11.59 17.83 -21.61
N ASP A 103 -11.04 18.47 -20.58
CA ASP A 103 -9.88 19.35 -20.76
C ASP A 103 -8.54 18.58 -20.82
N ILE A 104 -8.45 17.42 -20.16
CA ILE A 104 -7.25 16.56 -20.06
C ILE A 104 -7.29 15.37 -21.04
N LEU A 105 -8.46 14.81 -21.35
CA LEU A 105 -8.58 13.63 -22.21
C LEU A 105 -9.06 13.92 -23.65
N SER A 106 -9.60 15.11 -23.97
CA SER A 106 -10.08 15.45 -25.32
C SER A 106 -8.99 15.91 -26.30
N TYR A 107 -7.89 15.15 -26.39
CA TYR A 107 -6.94 15.34 -27.50
C TYR A 107 -7.43 14.76 -28.83
N ASP A 108 -8.57 14.07 -28.86
CA ASP A 108 -9.27 13.67 -30.09
C ASP A 108 -10.74 14.10 -30.02
N LYS A 109 -11.10 15.14 -30.79
CA LYS A 109 -12.43 15.79 -30.79
C LYS A 109 -13.55 14.95 -31.43
N SER A 110 -13.39 13.65 -31.61
CA SER A 110 -14.26 12.87 -32.51
C SER A 110 -15.00 11.67 -31.94
N SER A 111 -14.96 11.38 -30.64
CA SER A 111 -15.81 10.32 -30.07
C SER A 111 -16.19 10.60 -28.62
N GLU A 112 -17.43 10.26 -28.24
CA GLU A 112 -17.82 10.09 -26.84
C GLU A 112 -16.91 9.01 -26.21
N VAL A 113 -15.84 9.44 -25.56
CA VAL A 113 -14.88 8.53 -24.92
C VAL A 113 -15.53 8.01 -23.64
N ILE A 114 -16.02 6.77 -23.67
CA ILE A 114 -16.30 6.02 -22.45
C ILE A 114 -14.98 5.99 -21.65
N PRO A 115 -14.96 6.48 -20.39
CA PRO A 115 -13.72 6.54 -19.62
C PRO A 115 -13.14 5.13 -19.46
N ASP A 116 -11.91 4.91 -19.90
CA ASP A 116 -11.18 3.68 -19.61
C ASP A 116 -10.94 3.59 -18.09
N PRO A 117 -11.63 2.68 -17.37
CA PRO A 117 -11.54 2.63 -15.91
C PRO A 117 -10.13 2.28 -15.42
N LEU A 118 -9.38 1.50 -16.21
CA LEU A 118 -8.00 1.13 -15.89
C LEU A 118 -7.08 2.34 -16.02
N PHE A 119 -7.25 3.16 -17.06
CA PHE A 119 -6.50 4.41 -17.20
C PHE A 119 -6.76 5.35 -16.02
N SER A 120 -8.03 5.55 -15.64
CA SER A 120 -8.39 6.38 -14.48
C SER A 120 -7.82 5.82 -13.17
N ALA A 121 -7.87 4.50 -12.97
CA ALA A 121 -7.27 3.86 -11.82
C ALA A 121 -5.75 4.09 -11.75
N ARG A 122 -5.04 3.94 -12.88
CA ARG A 122 -3.59 4.16 -12.96
C ARG A 122 -3.22 5.62 -12.72
N LEU A 123 -3.98 6.57 -13.27
CA LEU A 123 -3.78 8.00 -13.01
C LEU A 123 -3.98 8.35 -11.54
N PHE A 124 -5.03 7.79 -10.91
CA PHE A 124 -5.27 7.95 -9.47
C PHE A 124 -4.08 7.46 -8.65
N LEU A 125 -3.62 6.24 -8.93
CA LEU A 125 -2.52 5.61 -8.21
C LEU A 125 -1.19 6.34 -8.42
N LEU A 126 -0.96 6.91 -9.61
CA LEU A 126 0.22 7.72 -9.87
C LEU A 126 0.24 8.97 -8.99
N MET A 127 -0.87 9.68 -8.86
CA MET A 127 -0.95 10.84 -7.97
C MET A 127 -0.90 10.45 -6.49
N ALA A 128 -1.51 9.32 -6.11
CA ALA A 128 -1.39 8.79 -4.76
C ALA A 128 0.07 8.48 -4.41
N GLN A 129 0.82 7.88 -5.34
CA GLN A 129 2.25 7.58 -5.19
C GLN A 129 3.07 8.85 -4.91
N GLU A 130 2.83 9.92 -5.68
CA GLU A 130 3.54 11.18 -5.50
C GLU A 130 3.19 11.86 -4.19
N LEU A 131 1.92 11.83 -3.79
CA LEU A 131 1.49 12.37 -2.49
C LEU A 131 2.13 11.59 -1.33
N ASP A 132 2.17 10.26 -1.43
CA ASP A 132 2.79 9.41 -0.40
C ASP A 132 4.31 9.67 -0.31
N ALA A 133 4.98 9.84 -1.46
CA ALA A 133 6.41 10.20 -1.51
C ALA A 133 6.68 11.59 -0.91
N GLN A 134 5.90 12.61 -1.30
CA GLN A 134 6.02 13.97 -0.74
C GLN A 134 5.77 13.98 0.77
N GLN A 135 4.79 13.21 1.24
CA GLN A 135 4.49 13.12 2.66
C GLN A 135 5.64 12.45 3.42
N ASN A 136 6.24 11.40 2.87
CA ASN A 136 7.44 10.78 3.44
C ASN A 136 8.61 11.76 3.52
N ASP A 137 8.88 12.51 2.44
CA ASP A 137 9.99 13.47 2.40
C ASP A 137 9.80 14.55 3.49
N LEU A 138 8.59 15.10 3.62
CA LEU A 138 8.25 16.06 4.68
C LEU A 138 8.39 15.46 6.09
N ASP A 139 7.94 14.23 6.29
CA ASP A 139 8.04 13.56 7.59
C ASP A 139 9.53 13.31 7.95
N GLN A 140 10.37 13.00 6.96
CA GLN A 140 11.82 12.80 7.13
C GLN A 140 12.55 14.12 7.44
N GLU A 141 12.23 15.21 6.75
CA GLU A 141 12.76 16.55 7.04
C GLU A 141 12.39 17.03 8.44
N LEU A 142 11.13 16.81 8.85
CA LEU A 142 10.66 17.18 10.18
C LEU A 142 11.40 16.37 11.27
N ALA A 143 11.60 15.07 11.05
CA ALA A 143 12.35 14.22 11.98
C ALA A 143 13.81 14.69 12.15
N LEU A 144 14.48 15.06 11.04
CA LEU A 144 15.83 15.62 11.09
C LEU A 144 15.88 16.97 11.83
N SER A 145 14.90 17.84 11.60
CA SER A 145 14.79 19.13 12.31
C SER A 145 14.61 18.94 13.82
N MET A 146 13.70 18.03 14.22
CA MET A 146 13.47 17.72 15.64
C MET A 146 14.72 17.11 16.29
N ALA A 147 15.46 16.27 15.57
CA ALA A 147 16.72 15.72 16.07
C ALA A 147 17.78 16.81 16.29
N ALA A 148 17.93 17.73 15.34
CA ALA A 148 18.86 18.86 15.45
C ALA A 148 18.49 19.82 16.59
N GLU A 149 17.19 20.10 16.77
CA GLU A 149 16.69 20.91 17.88
C GLU A 149 17.03 20.27 19.24
N ARG A 150 16.76 18.96 19.40
CA ARG A 150 17.10 18.22 20.62
C ARG A 150 18.60 18.24 20.90
N GLU A 151 19.43 18.09 19.86
CA GLU A 151 20.88 18.18 19.99
C GLU A 151 21.31 19.58 20.47
N LEU A 152 20.75 20.64 19.89
CA LEU A 152 21.04 22.01 20.29
C LEU A 152 20.65 22.26 21.76
N PHE A 153 19.45 21.83 22.18
CA PHE A 153 19.00 21.95 23.57
C PHE A 153 19.84 21.13 24.55
N ALA A 154 20.27 19.93 24.17
CA ALA A 154 21.17 19.12 25.00
C ALA A 154 22.50 19.86 25.24
N ARG A 155 23.08 20.39 24.15
CA ARG A 155 24.32 21.19 24.20
C ARG A 155 24.18 22.45 25.04
N MET A 156 23.07 23.19 24.91
CA MET A 156 22.82 24.40 25.70
C MET A 156 22.65 24.11 27.19
N ASN A 157 22.07 22.96 27.55
CA ASN A 157 21.85 22.55 28.94
C ASN A 157 23.05 21.85 29.58
N GLY A 158 24.21 21.79 28.90
CA GLY A 158 25.41 21.10 29.39
C GLY A 158 25.20 19.59 29.58
N ARG A 159 24.17 19.01 28.96
CA ARG A 159 23.94 17.57 28.95
C ARG A 159 24.71 16.99 27.78
N GLU A 160 25.65 16.09 28.04
CA GLU A 160 26.17 15.22 26.98
C GLU A 160 25.02 14.42 26.38
N LYS A 161 25.15 14.14 25.08
CA LYS A 161 24.18 13.45 24.21
C LYS A 161 23.32 12.47 25.03
N PRO A 162 21.98 12.59 25.02
CA PRO A 162 21.16 11.47 25.47
C PRO A 162 21.51 10.29 24.56
N LEU A 163 22.23 9.31 25.11
CA LEU A 163 22.27 7.97 24.54
C LEU A 163 20.84 7.45 24.61
N ASP A 164 20.22 7.28 23.45
CA ASP A 164 18.97 6.54 23.30
C ASP A 164 17.77 7.06 24.08
N ALA A 165 17.43 8.34 23.91
CA ALA A 165 16.01 8.66 23.92
C ALA A 165 15.48 8.19 22.56
N PRO A 166 14.64 7.14 22.47
CA PRO A 166 13.94 6.84 21.22
C PRO A 166 13.24 8.14 20.86
N GLY A 167 13.68 8.77 19.78
CA GLY A 167 12.93 9.88 19.25
C GLY A 167 11.52 9.34 19.13
N GLU A 168 10.53 10.06 19.66
CA GLU A 168 9.13 9.82 19.31
C GLU A 168 9.12 9.69 17.78
N GLN A 169 9.18 8.45 17.29
CA GLN A 169 9.06 8.15 15.88
C GLN A 169 7.71 8.75 15.58
N ALA A 170 7.70 9.75 14.69
CA ALA A 170 6.50 10.45 14.31
C ALA A 170 5.43 9.38 14.12
N LYS A 171 4.40 9.38 15.00
CA LYS A 171 3.40 8.31 15.09
C LYS A 171 3.09 7.84 13.67
N ASN A 172 3.35 6.57 13.40
CA ASN A 172 3.30 5.98 12.07
C ASN A 172 2.00 6.42 11.40
N LYS A 173 2.11 7.38 10.49
CA LYS A 173 0.94 8.10 9.99
C LYS A 173 0.27 7.19 8.98
N ASP A 174 -1.00 6.88 9.20
CA ASP A 174 -1.75 6.03 8.26
C ASP A 174 -1.98 6.78 6.94
N TYR A 175 -1.03 6.66 6.00
CA TYR A 175 -1.13 7.24 4.66
C TYR A 175 -2.36 6.71 3.91
N GLY A 176 -2.77 5.48 4.21
CA GLY A 176 -3.97 4.86 3.64
C GLY A 176 -5.28 5.41 4.17
N ALA A 177 -5.28 6.28 5.18
CA ALA A 177 -6.49 6.97 5.67
C ALA A 177 -7.03 8.01 4.66
N VAL A 178 -6.21 8.46 3.69
CA VAL A 178 -6.65 9.39 2.65
C VAL A 178 -7.26 8.61 1.49
N MET A 179 -8.58 8.80 1.28
CA MET A 179 -9.32 8.21 0.15
C MET A 179 -9.20 6.68 0.07
N THR A 180 -9.24 6.00 1.21
CA THR A 180 -9.03 4.55 1.35
C THR A 180 -9.83 3.72 0.34
N ALA A 181 -11.14 3.98 0.22
CA ALA A 181 -12.02 3.24 -0.70
C ALA A 181 -11.65 3.43 -2.17
N SER A 182 -11.34 4.66 -2.59
CA SER A 182 -10.89 4.95 -3.96
C SER A 182 -9.53 4.30 -4.25
N ARG A 183 -8.63 4.29 -3.26
CA ARG A 183 -7.30 3.69 -3.39
C ARG A 183 -7.39 2.17 -3.52
N LEU A 184 -8.20 1.51 -2.69
CA LEU A 184 -8.51 0.09 -2.82
C LEU A 184 -9.14 -0.22 -4.17
N SER A 185 -10.12 0.58 -4.60
CA SER A 185 -10.77 0.42 -5.91
C SER A 185 -9.77 0.50 -7.06
N ALA A 186 -9.00 1.59 -7.14
CA ALA A 186 -8.00 1.78 -8.19
C ALA A 186 -6.90 0.70 -8.16
N TRP A 187 -6.38 0.37 -6.98
CA TRP A 187 -5.34 -0.66 -6.82
C TRP A 187 -5.83 -2.05 -7.23
N SER A 188 -7.12 -2.34 -7.00
CA SER A 188 -7.73 -3.62 -7.37
C SER A 188 -7.74 -3.86 -8.88
N TYR A 189 -7.74 -2.82 -9.72
CA TYR A 189 -7.58 -2.95 -11.18
C TYR A 189 -6.18 -3.49 -11.54
N LEU A 190 -5.14 -3.08 -10.82
CA LEU A 190 -3.78 -3.60 -11.03
C LEU A 190 -3.66 -5.05 -10.57
N LEU A 191 -4.25 -5.38 -9.41
CA LEU A 191 -4.27 -6.74 -8.88
C LEU A 191 -4.94 -7.72 -9.87
N GLY A 192 -6.05 -7.32 -10.47
CA GLY A 192 -6.79 -8.13 -11.44
C GLY A 192 -6.01 -8.41 -12.73
N LYS A 193 -5.00 -7.58 -13.05
CA LYS A 193 -4.16 -7.73 -14.25
C LYS A 193 -2.94 -8.60 -14.04
N ASP A 194 -2.32 -8.57 -12.86
CA ASP A 194 -1.18 -9.45 -12.53
C ASP A 194 -1.63 -10.85 -12.12
N ALA A 195 -2.75 -10.96 -11.39
CA ALA A 195 -3.36 -12.23 -10.98
C ALA A 195 -2.37 -13.23 -10.31
N PRO A 196 -1.75 -12.89 -9.17
CA PRO A 196 -0.76 -13.76 -8.53
C PRO A 196 -1.36 -15.11 -8.07
N GLU A 197 -0.60 -16.20 -8.19
CA GLU A 197 -1.04 -17.58 -7.88
C GLU A 197 -1.45 -17.80 -6.40
N SER A 198 -0.90 -17.01 -5.48
CA SER A 198 -1.22 -17.03 -4.06
C SER A 198 -1.33 -15.59 -3.55
N CYS A 199 -2.50 -15.20 -3.06
CA CYS A 199 -2.76 -13.85 -2.60
C CYS A 199 -2.36 -13.71 -1.12
N PHE A 200 -1.15 -13.22 -0.86
CA PHE A 200 -0.75 -12.74 0.46
C PHE A 200 -0.58 -11.23 0.41
N LEU A 201 -1.53 -10.50 0.98
CA LEU A 201 -1.59 -9.05 0.96
C LEU A 201 -1.06 -8.51 2.28
N VAL A 202 -0.18 -7.51 2.25
CA VAL A 202 0.40 -6.88 3.44
C VAL A 202 0.18 -5.38 3.39
N THR A 203 -0.24 -4.78 4.51
CA THR A 203 -0.46 -3.33 4.62
C THR A 203 0.05 -2.82 5.96
N THR A 204 0.41 -1.55 6.01
CA THR A 204 0.67 -0.80 7.26
C THR A 204 -0.49 0.14 7.62
N SER A 205 -1.61 0.05 6.89
CA SER A 205 -2.75 0.94 7.05
C SER A 205 -3.92 0.24 7.73
N ARG A 206 -4.22 0.66 8.96
CA ARG A 206 -5.41 0.23 9.69
C ARG A 206 -6.69 0.62 8.96
N SER A 207 -6.73 1.81 8.36
CA SER A 207 -7.88 2.28 7.56
C SER A 207 -8.18 1.33 6.40
N THR A 208 -7.14 0.82 5.74
CA THR A 208 -7.29 -0.16 4.65
C THR A 208 -7.95 -1.44 5.14
N VAL A 209 -7.50 -1.99 6.26
CA VAL A 209 -8.10 -3.22 6.83
C VAL A 209 -9.55 -2.98 7.22
N ASN A 210 -9.85 -1.86 7.87
CA ASN A 210 -11.23 -1.53 8.25
C ASN A 210 -12.13 -1.44 7.01
N GLN A 211 -11.68 -0.77 5.94
CA GLN A 211 -12.42 -0.68 4.69
C GLN A 211 -12.61 -2.05 4.01
N MET A 212 -11.61 -2.94 4.11
CA MET A 212 -11.73 -4.33 3.64
C MET A 212 -12.79 -5.10 4.43
N MET A 213 -12.80 -5.01 5.76
CA MET A 213 -13.80 -5.67 6.61
C MET A 213 -15.22 -5.14 6.36
N GLU A 214 -15.36 -3.84 6.10
CA GLU A 214 -16.64 -3.24 5.70
C GLU A 214 -17.12 -3.77 4.34
N THR A 215 -16.21 -4.03 3.40
CA THR A 215 -16.53 -4.49 2.04
C THR A 215 -16.76 -6.01 1.97
N PHE A 216 -16.04 -6.77 2.79
CA PHE A 216 -16.04 -8.23 2.83
C PHE A 216 -16.46 -8.72 4.21
N HIS A 217 -17.76 -8.97 4.39
CA HIS A 217 -18.31 -9.40 5.68
C HIS A 217 -17.80 -10.78 6.16
N ASP A 218 -17.28 -11.60 5.24
CA ASP A 218 -16.67 -12.90 5.57
C ASP A 218 -15.19 -12.79 5.98
N MET A 219 -14.61 -11.59 5.96
CA MET A 219 -13.26 -11.35 6.44
C MET A 219 -13.18 -11.56 7.96
N ARG A 220 -12.22 -12.35 8.42
CA ARG A 220 -12.05 -12.65 9.85
C ARG A 220 -10.60 -12.52 10.28
N GLN A 221 -10.38 -11.98 11.49
CA GLN A 221 -9.07 -11.99 12.13
C GLN A 221 -8.80 -13.39 12.67
N VAL A 222 -7.65 -13.97 12.34
CA VAL A 222 -7.28 -15.35 12.71
C VAL A 222 -6.22 -15.40 13.79
N SER A 223 -5.32 -14.42 13.84
CA SER A 223 -4.27 -14.34 14.85
C SER A 223 -3.74 -12.92 15.00
N VAL A 224 -3.24 -12.62 16.19
CA VAL A 224 -2.57 -11.38 16.56
C VAL A 224 -1.29 -11.73 17.29
N PHE A 225 -0.19 -11.10 16.88
CA PHE A 225 1.10 -11.21 17.52
C PHE A 225 1.53 -9.81 17.93
N GLU A 226 1.74 -9.61 19.21
CA GLU A 226 2.12 -8.32 19.79
C GLU A 226 3.61 -8.31 20.15
N ASP A 227 4.24 -7.15 20.04
CA ASP A 227 5.63 -6.91 20.44
C ASP A 227 6.64 -7.89 19.81
N ILE A 228 6.46 -8.27 18.54
CA ILE A 228 7.40 -9.17 17.87
C ILE A 228 8.63 -8.42 17.35
N SER A 229 9.74 -9.14 17.23
CA SER A 229 10.95 -8.62 16.57
C SER A 229 10.78 -8.62 15.05
N CYS A 230 11.25 -7.55 14.40
CA CYS A 230 11.37 -7.50 12.94
C CYS A 230 12.48 -8.43 12.43
N ASP A 231 13.55 -8.61 13.23
CA ASP A 231 14.68 -9.46 12.88
C ASP A 231 14.41 -10.91 13.34
N LEU A 232 13.58 -11.60 12.55
CA LEU A 232 13.33 -13.03 12.74
C LEU A 232 14.51 -13.83 12.20
N GLY A 233 15.02 -14.78 12.99
CA GLY A 233 15.96 -15.78 12.51
C GLY A 233 15.30 -16.73 11.51
N GLN A 234 16.12 -17.41 10.69
CA GLN A 234 15.64 -18.37 9.68
C GLN A 234 14.57 -19.37 10.21
N PRO A 235 14.73 -20.04 11.37
CA PRO A 235 13.73 -21.00 11.83
C PRO A 235 12.35 -20.36 12.11
N GLN A 236 12.34 -19.11 12.58
CA GLN A 236 11.09 -18.39 12.86
C GLN A 236 10.41 -17.93 11.57
N ARG A 237 11.20 -17.53 10.55
CA ARG A 237 10.67 -17.22 9.21
C ARG A 237 10.10 -18.46 8.54
N ASP A 238 10.75 -19.61 8.69
CA ASP A 238 10.27 -20.89 8.15
C ASP A 238 8.95 -21.30 8.82
N GLU A 239 8.87 -21.18 10.15
CA GLU A 239 7.62 -21.45 10.89
C GLU A 239 6.49 -20.49 10.46
N LEU A 240 6.78 -19.19 10.36
CA LEU A 240 5.81 -18.20 9.88
C LEU A 240 5.34 -18.52 8.46
N THR A 241 6.25 -18.93 7.58
CA THR A 241 5.91 -19.33 6.21
C THR A 241 5.00 -20.56 6.18
N GLN A 242 5.33 -21.59 6.97
CA GLN A 242 4.50 -22.79 7.10
C GLN A 242 3.11 -22.47 7.69
N TYR A 243 3.05 -21.55 8.64
CA TYR A 243 1.82 -21.06 9.22
C TYR A 243 0.95 -20.35 8.17
N LEU A 244 1.52 -19.44 7.39
CA LEU A 244 0.82 -18.76 6.29
C LEU A 244 0.33 -19.75 5.22
N GLU A 245 1.17 -20.69 4.80
CA GLU A 245 0.79 -21.70 3.83
C GLU A 245 -0.39 -22.55 4.33
N ALA A 246 -0.37 -22.95 5.60
CA ALA A 246 -1.47 -23.68 6.22
C ALA A 246 -2.77 -22.85 6.23
N LEU A 247 -2.72 -21.56 6.60
CA LEU A 247 -3.90 -20.70 6.55
C LEU A 247 -4.49 -20.58 5.14
N SER A 248 -3.63 -20.50 4.12
CA SER A 248 -4.07 -20.35 2.72
C SER A 248 -4.82 -21.58 2.18
N GLN A 249 -4.55 -22.77 2.73
CA GLN A 249 -5.10 -24.05 2.28
C GLN A 249 -6.24 -24.59 3.15
N THR A 250 -6.36 -24.08 4.36
CA THR A 250 -7.37 -24.54 5.33
C THR A 250 -8.78 -24.23 4.84
N GLN A 251 -9.71 -25.18 4.95
CA GLN A 251 -11.13 -24.94 4.67
C GLN A 251 -11.78 -24.24 5.86
N TRP A 252 -12.40 -23.09 5.61
CA TRP A 252 -13.14 -22.31 6.61
C TRP A 252 -14.65 -22.51 6.40
N PRO A 253 -15.51 -22.46 7.44
CA PRO A 253 -15.32 -21.75 8.72
C PRO A 253 -14.90 -22.59 9.94
N ASP A 254 -14.95 -23.93 9.89
CA ASP A 254 -14.86 -24.79 11.09
C ASP A 254 -13.42 -25.16 11.50
N ALA A 255 -12.41 -24.57 10.86
CA ALA A 255 -11.03 -24.86 11.18
C ALA A 255 -10.60 -24.22 12.51
N ALA A 256 -10.04 -25.05 13.39
CA ALA A 256 -9.32 -24.53 14.56
C ALA A 256 -8.08 -23.74 14.06
N PRO A 257 -7.89 -22.50 14.50
CA PRO A 257 -6.72 -21.72 14.13
C PRO A 257 -5.46 -22.46 14.59
N ARG A 258 -4.53 -22.71 13.66
CA ARG A 258 -3.21 -23.20 14.04
C ARG A 258 -2.52 -22.12 14.89
N VAL A 259 -1.74 -22.54 15.87
CA VAL A 259 -0.97 -21.62 16.71
C VAL A 259 0.46 -21.57 16.15
N CYS A 260 0.92 -20.39 15.76
CA CYS A 260 2.34 -20.14 15.55
C CYS A 260 2.96 -19.87 16.93
N GLN A 261 3.89 -20.72 17.36
CA GLN A 261 4.49 -20.65 18.70
C GLN A 261 5.84 -19.95 18.70
N GLY A 262 6.52 -19.86 17.56
CA GLY A 262 7.90 -19.36 17.46
C GLY A 262 8.07 -17.85 17.37
N LEU A 263 7.00 -17.06 17.24
CA LEU A 263 7.10 -15.60 17.25
C LEU A 263 7.33 -15.13 18.69
N SER A 264 8.59 -14.85 19.02
CA SER A 264 9.02 -14.43 20.36
C SER A 264 8.91 -12.92 20.53
N SER A 265 8.60 -12.47 21.75
CA SER A 265 8.61 -11.05 22.09
C SER A 265 10.02 -10.47 21.98
N ALA A 266 10.15 -9.29 21.37
CA ALA A 266 11.43 -8.63 21.16
C ALA A 266 12.04 -8.17 22.50
N THR A 267 13.21 -8.72 22.83
CA THR A 267 13.98 -8.30 24.00
C THR A 267 14.81 -7.04 23.75
N ASN A 268 15.13 -6.73 22.48
CA ASN A 268 15.80 -5.50 22.02
C ASN A 268 15.46 -5.26 20.52
N GLY A 269 15.22 -4.02 20.10
CA GLY A 269 14.98 -3.64 18.70
C GLY A 269 13.58 -3.06 18.41
N ASP A 270 13.29 -2.80 17.14
CA ASP A 270 12.00 -2.30 16.67
C ASP A 270 10.90 -3.34 16.91
N ARG A 271 9.89 -2.95 17.69
CA ARG A 271 8.74 -3.78 18.07
C ARG A 271 7.58 -3.53 17.14
N ILE A 272 6.95 -4.62 16.71
CA ILE A 272 5.83 -4.52 15.79
C ILE A 272 4.71 -5.46 16.20
N ASN A 273 3.51 -5.11 15.77
CA ASN A 273 2.31 -5.90 15.92
C ASN A 273 1.90 -6.45 14.55
N LEU A 274 1.66 -7.76 14.49
CA LEU A 274 1.10 -8.41 13.30
C LEU A 274 -0.32 -8.85 13.58
N SER A 275 -1.25 -8.40 12.76
CA SER A 275 -2.62 -8.91 12.73
C SER A 275 -2.88 -9.64 11.42
N PHE A 276 -3.22 -10.92 11.50
CA PHE A 276 -3.55 -11.74 10.34
C PHE A 276 -5.06 -11.89 10.19
N TYR A 277 -5.50 -11.74 8.96
CA TYR A 277 -6.88 -11.86 8.54
C TYR A 277 -6.98 -12.80 7.34
N ILE A 278 -8.16 -13.40 7.19
CA ILE A 278 -8.45 -14.28 6.08
C ILE A 278 -9.72 -13.85 5.36
N LEU A 279 -9.70 -13.96 4.03
CA LEU A 279 -10.86 -13.93 3.16
C LEU A 279 -11.08 -15.35 2.60
N PRO A 280 -12.02 -16.12 3.16
CA PRO A 280 -12.27 -17.49 2.75
C PRO A 280 -12.66 -17.60 1.28
N GLY A 281 -11.98 -18.48 0.53
CA GLY A 281 -12.32 -18.80 -0.86
C GLY A 281 -12.27 -17.62 -1.85
N MET A 282 -11.66 -16.49 -1.49
CA MET A 282 -11.54 -15.33 -2.38
C MET A 282 -10.19 -15.34 -3.10
N SER A 283 -10.24 -15.34 -4.43
CA SER A 283 -9.07 -15.13 -5.28
C SER A 283 -8.76 -13.63 -5.47
N PRO A 284 -7.54 -13.27 -5.92
CA PRO A 284 -7.22 -11.90 -6.33
C PRO A 284 -8.23 -11.30 -7.31
N GLN A 285 -8.72 -12.10 -8.26
CA GLN A 285 -9.70 -11.68 -9.27
C GLN A 285 -11.06 -11.39 -8.63
N ALA A 286 -11.49 -12.19 -7.66
CA ALA A 286 -12.74 -11.95 -6.94
C ALA A 286 -12.67 -10.64 -6.13
N ILE A 287 -11.52 -10.36 -5.49
CA ILE A 287 -11.27 -9.10 -4.79
C ILE A 287 -11.32 -7.93 -5.79
N SER A 288 -10.63 -8.07 -6.93
CA SER A 288 -10.61 -7.08 -8.01
C SER A 288 -12.02 -6.76 -8.53
N ALA A 289 -12.80 -7.78 -8.86
CA ALA A 289 -14.16 -7.61 -9.36
C ALA A 289 -15.07 -6.91 -8.34
N ARG A 290 -14.94 -7.23 -7.05
CA ARG A 290 -15.74 -6.61 -5.98
C ARG A 290 -15.48 -5.11 -5.85
N PHE A 291 -14.22 -4.69 -5.96
CA PHE A 291 -13.82 -3.30 -5.81
C PHE A 291 -13.93 -2.47 -7.09
N SER A 292 -13.85 -3.10 -8.27
CA SER A 292 -13.80 -2.41 -9.56
C SER A 292 -15.17 -1.95 -10.06
N ARG A 293 -16.30 -2.44 -9.50
CA ARG A 293 -17.69 -2.19 -9.97
C ARG A 293 -17.93 -2.52 -11.46
N THR A 294 -16.97 -3.11 -12.16
CA THR A 294 -17.15 -3.66 -13.50
C THR A 294 -18.08 -4.86 -13.38
N GLY A 295 -19.28 -4.75 -13.95
CA GLY A 295 -20.31 -5.81 -13.97
C GLY A 295 -19.93 -7.07 -14.74
N ASP A 296 -18.66 -7.23 -15.10
CA ASP A 296 -18.15 -8.43 -15.73
C ASP A 296 -18.07 -9.53 -14.68
N THR A 297 -19.14 -10.33 -14.67
CA THR A 297 -19.23 -11.57 -13.92
C THR A 297 -18.27 -12.54 -14.57
N ILE A 298 -16.99 -12.49 -14.19
CA ILE A 298 -16.03 -13.49 -14.62
C ILE A 298 -16.53 -14.82 -14.05
N GLN A 299 -16.94 -15.74 -14.93
CA GLN A 299 -17.17 -17.12 -14.54
C GLN A 299 -15.86 -17.66 -13.98
N LEU A 300 -15.74 -17.66 -12.67
CA LEU A 300 -14.64 -18.26 -11.94
C LEU A 300 -14.72 -19.77 -12.21
N SER A 301 -13.94 -20.24 -13.19
CA SER A 301 -13.70 -21.67 -13.40
C SER A 301 -13.20 -22.30 -12.10
N ASP A 302 -13.54 -23.59 -11.89
CA ASP A 302 -13.24 -24.48 -10.75
C ASP A 302 -11.76 -24.60 -10.32
N GLN A 303 -11.04 -23.47 -10.18
CA GLN A 303 -9.73 -23.43 -9.57
C GLN A 303 -9.90 -23.43 -8.06
N ILE A 304 -9.19 -24.37 -7.43
CA ILE A 304 -9.05 -24.59 -5.99
C ILE A 304 -9.20 -23.27 -5.23
N GLN A 305 -10.29 -23.14 -4.47
CA GLN A 305 -10.59 -22.01 -3.60
C GLN A 305 -9.50 -21.86 -2.53
N LYS A 306 -8.39 -21.20 -2.87
CA LYS A 306 -7.39 -20.78 -1.90
C LYS A 306 -7.88 -19.52 -1.20
N ASN A 307 -7.62 -19.41 0.09
CA ASN A 307 -7.96 -18.23 0.85
C ASN A 307 -6.99 -17.10 0.50
N THR A 308 -7.48 -15.86 0.47
CA THR A 308 -6.60 -14.69 0.48
C THR A 308 -6.23 -14.36 1.92
N LEU A 309 -4.93 -14.20 2.17
CA LEU A 309 -4.39 -13.79 3.46
C LEU A 309 -4.10 -12.30 3.44
N ILE A 310 -4.45 -11.61 4.52
CA ILE A 310 -4.16 -10.20 4.72
C ILE A 310 -3.39 -10.06 6.04
N CYS A 311 -2.25 -9.38 6.01
CA CYS A 311 -1.49 -9.02 7.18
C CYS A 311 -1.47 -7.50 7.34
N LEU A 312 -1.79 -7.05 8.55
CA LEU A 312 -1.53 -5.70 8.98
C LEU A 312 -0.29 -5.67 9.86
N VAL A 313 0.63 -4.78 9.51
CA VAL A 313 1.88 -4.55 10.24
C VAL A 313 1.81 -3.16 10.86
N GLU A 314 1.90 -3.09 12.17
CA GLU A 314 1.91 -1.83 12.94
C GLU A 314 3.18 -1.75 13.76
N GLY A 315 3.82 -0.59 13.79
CA GLY A 315 4.99 -0.27 14.61
C GLY A 315 4.82 1.10 15.24
#